data_AF-A0A519VYA8-F1
#
_entry.id   AF-A0A519VYA8-F1
#
_cell.length_a   1.000
_cell.length_b   1.000
_cell.length_c   1.000
_cell.angle_alpha   90.00
_cell.angle_beta   90.00
_cell.angle_gamma   90.00
#
_symmetry.space_group_name_H-M   'P 1'
#
loop_
_entity.id
_entity.type
_entity.pdbx_description
1 polymer ?
#
loop_
_entity_poly.entity_id
_entity_poly.type
_entity_poly.pdbx_seq_one_letter_code
_entity_poly.pdbx_strand_id
1 'polypeptide(L)'
;MQHETNLLSVTEIEMILKESVSADYSTMLCLSRSKCTICHVYGGLILIAGNNDTGYNHIFDRHSPTSRIPYWTMSGKLGNPTKFTLGIAPKDYLIIAADIFSASNHVLNESSGDLFDLYVGTSSKCQEHPVEYRLLTYKGTGIVHTFYISDRRKQFKKNPILKLRRGWCGLSSNMLTLVHDYRIAYFTQSNTKAYELRVVVYEVERIIRWFLQINTKDGQPLLTCPISKVKVKNVPTGPLFMGYLDHHEDLTEIEKKINSIETGNLRIDVSTIV
;
A
#
# COMPACT_ATOMS: atom_id res chain seq x y z
N MET A 1 -1.28 17.91 15.56
CA MET A 1 -0.88 16.69 16.28
C MET A 1 0.57 16.44 15.95
N GLN A 2 1.47 16.73 16.90
CA GLN A 2 2.87 16.30 16.79
C GLN A 2 2.85 14.77 16.91
N HIS A 3 3.23 14.06 15.85
CA HIS A 3 3.58 12.66 15.99
C HIS A 3 4.87 12.63 16.80
N GLU A 4 4.80 12.31 18.10
CA GLU A 4 5.97 11.79 18.79
C GLU A 4 6.46 10.61 17.97
N THR A 5 7.68 10.71 17.46
CA THR A 5 8.30 9.66 16.65
C THR A 5 8.42 8.43 17.54
N ASN A 6 7.65 7.38 17.27
CA ASN A 6 7.66 6.14 18.04
C ASN A 6 8.83 5.23 17.61
N LEU A 7 10.03 5.80 17.51
CA LEU A 7 11.27 5.08 17.21
C LEU A 7 11.64 4.13 18.36
N LEU A 8 12.66 3.30 18.15
CA LEU A 8 13.22 2.48 19.21
C LEU A 8 14.05 3.35 20.17
N SER A 9 13.85 3.14 21.46
CA SER A 9 14.74 3.62 22.51
C SER A 9 16.04 2.80 22.54
N VAL A 10 17.08 3.36 23.19
CA VAL A 10 18.37 2.67 23.37
C VAL A 10 18.19 1.34 24.08
N THR A 11 17.36 1.29 25.12
CA THR A 11 17.07 0.05 25.87
C THR A 11 16.37 -1.00 25.00
N GLU A 12 15.46 -0.59 24.11
CA GLU A 12 14.81 -1.52 23.18
C GLU A 12 15.81 -2.08 22.16
N ILE A 13 16.70 -1.24 21.65
CA ILE A 13 17.79 -1.64 20.74
C ILE A 13 18.69 -2.68 21.41
N GLU A 14 19.14 -2.42 22.64
CA GLU A 14 20.00 -3.35 23.40
C GLU A 14 19.31 -4.71 23.62
N MET A 15 18.02 -4.69 23.96
CA MET A 15 17.23 -5.91 24.11
C MET A 15 17.14 -6.71 22.80
N ILE A 16 16.82 -6.04 21.68
CA ILE A 16 16.75 -6.67 20.36
C ILE A 16 18.10 -7.28 19.98
N LEU A 17 19.19 -6.54 20.17
CA LEU A 17 20.54 -7.03 19.87
C LEU A 17 20.88 -8.28 20.67
N LYS A 18 20.62 -8.26 21.98
CA LYS A 18 20.86 -9.41 22.86
C LYS A 18 20.02 -10.63 22.44
N GLU A 19 18.76 -10.41 22.11
CA GLU A 19 17.82 -11.46 21.73
C GLU A 19 18.14 -12.05 20.33
N SER A 20 18.59 -11.22 19.39
CA SER A 20 18.86 -11.60 17.99
C SER A 20 19.96 -12.65 17.80
N VAL A 21 20.77 -12.89 18.84
CA VAL A 21 21.80 -13.94 18.86
C VAL A 21 21.17 -15.34 18.94
N SER A 22 19.89 -15.46 19.30
CA SER A 22 19.20 -16.75 19.32
C SER A 22 18.84 -17.24 17.91
N ALA A 23 18.90 -18.56 17.68
CA ALA A 23 19.01 -19.14 16.33
C ALA A 23 17.69 -19.28 15.54
N ASP A 24 16.51 -19.10 16.15
CA ASP A 24 15.23 -19.58 15.59
C ASP A 24 14.27 -18.49 15.07
N TYR A 25 14.79 -17.39 14.52
CA TYR A 25 13.97 -16.34 13.89
C TYR A 25 13.84 -16.55 12.37
N SER A 26 13.07 -17.57 11.96
CA SER A 26 12.74 -17.82 10.54
C SER A 26 11.24 -17.69 10.22
N THR A 27 10.41 -17.31 11.19
CA THR A 27 8.94 -17.24 11.01
C THR A 27 8.50 -15.89 10.45
N MET A 28 8.08 -15.88 9.17
CA MET A 28 7.72 -14.67 8.43
C MET A 28 6.44 -13.97 8.90
N LEU A 29 5.56 -14.66 9.62
CA LEU A 29 4.33 -14.08 10.16
C LEU A 29 4.60 -13.55 11.57
N CYS A 30 5.05 -12.31 11.65
CA CYS A 30 5.06 -11.62 12.94
C CYS A 30 3.69 -11.00 13.20
N LEU A 31 2.77 -11.79 13.75
CA LEU A 31 1.48 -11.31 14.29
C LEU A 31 1.65 -10.64 15.65
N SER A 32 2.87 -10.20 15.99
CA SER A 32 3.16 -9.69 17.30
C SER A 32 2.61 -8.28 17.51
N ARG A 33 2.13 -8.05 18.73
CA ARG A 33 1.66 -6.73 19.19
C ARG A 33 2.80 -5.82 19.64
N SER A 34 3.99 -6.36 19.88
CA SER A 34 5.15 -5.58 20.32
C SER A 34 6.04 -5.16 19.15
N LYS A 35 6.33 -3.86 19.05
CA LYS A 35 7.21 -3.29 18.00
C LYS A 35 8.63 -3.88 18.03
N CYS A 36 9.09 -4.37 19.18
CA CYS A 36 10.45 -4.91 19.35
C CYS A 36 10.58 -6.39 18.96
N THR A 37 9.49 -7.06 18.59
CA THR A 37 9.53 -8.49 18.28
C THR A 37 10.38 -8.73 17.04
N ILE A 38 11.37 -9.62 17.13
CA ILE A 38 12.19 -10.02 15.99
C ILE A 38 11.37 -10.94 15.10
N CYS A 39 11.18 -10.52 13.85
CA CYS A 39 10.51 -11.32 12.82
C CYS A 39 11.50 -12.30 12.17
N HIS A 40 12.69 -11.79 11.84
CA HIS A 40 13.66 -12.53 11.03
C HIS A 40 15.05 -11.91 11.20
N VAL A 41 16.07 -12.76 11.31
CA VAL A 41 17.48 -12.37 11.24
C VAL A 41 18.11 -13.01 10.02
N TYR A 42 18.70 -12.22 9.13
CA TYR A 42 19.34 -12.73 7.91
C TYR A 42 20.46 -11.81 7.42
N GLY A 43 21.62 -12.37 7.09
CA GLY A 43 22.74 -11.60 6.53
C GLY A 43 23.25 -10.46 7.42
N GLY A 44 23.15 -10.60 8.75
CA GLY A 44 23.49 -9.53 9.71
C GLY A 44 22.43 -8.45 9.89
N LEU A 45 21.29 -8.55 9.19
CA LEU A 45 20.13 -7.69 9.39
C LEU A 45 19.14 -8.30 10.37
N ILE A 46 18.52 -7.44 11.17
CA ILE A 46 17.47 -7.79 12.12
C ILE A 46 16.19 -7.07 11.71
N LEU A 47 15.20 -7.82 11.23
CA LEU A 47 13.88 -7.29 10.93
C LEU A 47 12.98 -7.46 12.14
N ILE A 48 12.49 -6.35 12.67
CA ILE A 48 11.51 -6.32 13.76
C ILE A 48 10.10 -6.08 13.23
N ALA A 49 9.09 -6.42 14.04
CA ALA A 49 7.68 -6.16 13.73
C ALA A 49 7.48 -4.66 13.49
N GLY A 50 8.04 -3.86 14.39
CA GLY A 50 7.97 -2.42 14.31
C GLY A 50 6.55 -1.87 14.48
N ASN A 51 6.35 -0.66 14.01
CA ASN A 51 5.10 0.08 14.09
C ASN A 51 4.93 0.94 12.83
N ASN A 52 4.09 1.98 12.90
CA ASN A 52 3.85 2.86 11.75
C ASN A 52 5.07 3.68 11.32
N ASP A 53 6.13 3.75 12.15
CA ASP A 53 7.32 4.58 11.93
C ASP A 53 8.60 3.78 11.69
N THR A 54 8.64 2.48 12.03
CA THR A 54 9.85 1.66 11.89
C THR A 54 9.53 0.17 11.67
N GLY A 55 10.47 -0.58 11.10
CA GLY A 55 10.41 -2.04 10.98
C GLY A 55 9.48 -2.55 9.89
N TYR A 56 9.06 -3.80 10.00
CA TYR A 56 8.26 -4.50 9.00
C TYR A 56 6.92 -3.79 8.72
N ASN A 57 6.18 -3.42 9.77
CA ASN A 57 4.88 -2.75 9.63
C ASN A 57 5.00 -1.45 8.84
N HIS A 58 5.98 -0.60 9.17
CA HIS A 58 6.24 0.63 8.42
C HIS A 58 6.57 0.36 6.95
N ILE A 59 7.44 -0.62 6.67
CA ILE A 59 7.84 -0.97 5.30
C ILE A 59 6.63 -1.50 4.52
N PHE A 60 5.87 -2.43 5.11
CA PHE A 60 4.69 -3.01 4.50
C PHE A 60 3.63 -1.94 4.21
N ASP A 61 3.27 -1.15 5.20
CA ASP A 61 2.26 -0.10 5.07
C ASP A 61 2.65 0.96 4.05
N ARG A 62 3.92 1.31 3.97
CA ARG A 62 4.37 2.35 3.05
C ARG A 62 4.61 1.80 1.65
N HIS A 63 5.32 0.70 1.52
CA HIS A 63 5.91 0.25 0.27
C HIS A 63 5.24 -1.00 -0.33
N SER A 64 4.35 -1.69 0.39
CA SER A 64 3.60 -2.81 -0.18
C SER A 64 2.75 -2.34 -1.37
N PRO A 65 2.76 -3.07 -2.49
CA PRO A 65 1.91 -2.77 -3.65
C PRO A 65 0.41 -2.77 -3.31
N THR A 66 0.02 -3.48 -2.24
CA THR A 66 -1.39 -3.63 -1.83
C THR A 66 -1.81 -2.66 -0.73
N SER A 67 -0.85 -1.96 -0.09
CA SER A 67 -1.22 -1.02 0.97
C SER A 67 -1.97 0.19 0.41
N ARG A 68 -3.11 0.48 1.06
CA ARG A 68 -4.01 1.60 0.76
C ARG A 68 -4.03 2.65 1.87
N ILE A 69 -3.03 2.64 2.75
CA ILE A 69 -2.89 3.66 3.81
C ILE A 69 -2.58 4.99 3.14
N PRO A 70 -3.33 6.05 3.44
CA PRO A 70 -3.09 7.33 2.82
C PRO A 70 -1.93 8.00 3.55
N TYR A 71 -0.88 8.36 2.82
CA TYR A 71 0.22 9.13 3.38
C TYR A 71 -0.08 10.62 3.28
N TRP A 72 -1.05 11.15 4.03
CA TRP A 72 -1.32 12.59 3.98
C TRP A 72 -0.13 13.37 4.55
N THR A 73 0.44 14.26 3.75
CA THR A 73 1.39 15.27 4.25
C THR A 73 0.66 16.28 5.13
N MET A 74 1.39 17.01 5.97
CA MET A 74 0.80 18.11 6.76
C MET A 74 0.09 19.16 5.89
N SER A 75 0.46 19.26 4.60
CA SER A 75 -0.18 20.11 3.60
C SER A 75 -1.43 19.50 2.94
N GLY A 76 -1.92 18.35 3.41
CA GLY A 76 -3.10 17.67 2.87
C GLY A 76 -2.88 17.02 1.49
N LYS A 77 -1.63 16.85 1.05
CA LYS A 77 -1.31 16.12 -0.18
C LYS A 77 -1.10 14.64 0.13
N LEU A 78 -1.54 13.73 -0.74
CA LEU A 78 -1.07 12.35 -0.65
C LEU A 78 0.42 12.31 -0.99
N GLY A 79 1.23 11.95 0.00
CA GLY A 79 2.60 11.50 -0.16
C GLY A 79 2.65 10.35 -1.15
N ASN A 80 3.78 10.25 -1.85
CA ASN A 80 3.98 9.28 -2.91
C ASN A 80 4.98 8.23 -2.42
N PRO A 81 4.56 7.28 -1.57
CA PRO A 81 5.46 6.22 -1.17
C PRO A 81 5.83 5.39 -2.40
N THR A 82 7.12 5.08 -2.54
CA THR A 82 7.56 4.17 -3.58
C THR A 82 6.98 2.79 -3.30
N LYS A 83 6.31 2.18 -4.28
CA LYS A 83 5.72 0.85 -4.11
C LYS A 83 6.59 -0.20 -4.78
N PHE A 84 6.80 -1.33 -4.11
CA PHE A 84 7.35 -2.51 -4.77
C PHE A 84 6.37 -3.01 -5.85
N THR A 85 6.87 -3.77 -6.82
CA THR A 85 6.01 -4.45 -7.80
C THR A 85 5.24 -5.60 -7.15
N LEU A 86 4.09 -5.98 -7.72
CA LEU A 86 3.27 -7.11 -7.24
C LEU A 86 4.04 -8.44 -7.16
N GLY A 87 5.12 -8.60 -7.95
CA GLY A 87 5.96 -9.79 -7.94
C GLY A 87 6.96 -9.86 -6.76
N ILE A 88 7.17 -8.77 -6.01
CA ILE A 88 8.01 -8.79 -4.81
C ILE A 88 7.10 -8.94 -3.60
N ALA A 89 7.11 -10.12 -3.00
CA ALA A 89 6.35 -10.34 -1.78
C ALA A 89 7.09 -9.69 -0.59
N PRO A 90 6.37 -9.33 0.50
CA PRO A 90 7.00 -8.75 1.69
C PRO A 90 8.13 -9.59 2.27
N LYS A 91 8.07 -10.91 2.05
CA LYS A 91 9.12 -11.85 2.44
C LYS A 91 10.46 -11.60 1.75
N ASP A 92 10.43 -11.10 0.53
CA ASP A 92 11.60 -10.91 -0.29
C ASP A 92 12.34 -9.62 0.09
N TYR A 93 11.71 -8.72 0.86
CA TYR A 93 12.29 -7.44 1.27
C TYR A 93 13.61 -7.63 2.03
N LEU A 94 13.66 -8.59 2.96
CA LEU A 94 14.88 -8.83 3.76
C LEU A 94 16.00 -9.48 2.94
N ILE A 95 15.64 -10.34 1.98
CA ILE A 95 16.60 -10.97 1.07
C ILE A 95 17.26 -9.90 0.20
N ILE A 96 16.47 -8.97 -0.33
CA ILE A 96 16.98 -7.84 -1.13
C ILE A 96 17.80 -6.89 -0.24
N ALA A 97 17.30 -6.55 0.95
CA ALA A 97 18.01 -5.67 1.88
C ALA A 97 19.38 -6.24 2.29
N ALA A 98 19.48 -7.56 2.48
CA ALA A 98 20.74 -8.22 2.82
C ALA A 98 21.78 -8.16 1.68
N ASP A 99 21.37 -8.11 0.41
CA ASP A 99 22.31 -7.89 -0.71
C ASP A 99 22.96 -6.49 -0.63
N ILE A 100 22.23 -5.52 -0.08
CA ILE A 100 22.64 -4.12 -0.03
C ILE A 100 23.40 -3.82 1.27
N PHE A 101 23.17 -4.60 2.33
CA PHE A 101 23.81 -4.42 3.63
C PHE A 101 25.28 -4.87 3.60
N SER A 102 26.13 -3.99 3.07
CA SER A 102 27.58 -4.21 3.00
C SER A 102 28.33 -2.90 3.20
N ALA A 103 29.59 -2.99 3.62
CA ALA A 103 30.45 -1.83 3.81
C ALA A 103 30.64 -1.01 2.53
N SER A 104 30.67 -1.65 1.35
CA SER A 104 30.83 -0.96 0.06
C SER A 104 29.61 -0.09 -0.31
N ASN A 105 28.44 -0.43 0.22
CA ASN A 105 27.19 0.27 -0.03
C ASN A 105 26.84 1.26 1.09
N HIS A 106 27.65 1.31 2.16
CA HIS A 106 27.43 2.20 3.28
C HIS A 106 27.76 3.65 2.89
N VAL A 107 26.76 4.53 3.02
CA VAL A 107 26.91 5.94 2.68
C VAL A 107 27.36 6.69 3.94
N LEU A 108 28.65 7.00 3.99
CA LEU A 108 29.24 7.87 5.00
C LEU A 108 28.78 9.32 4.74
N ASN A 109 27.62 9.70 5.28
CA ASN A 109 27.10 11.06 5.13
C ASN A 109 26.48 11.56 6.44
N GLU A 110 26.81 12.79 6.85
CA GLU A 110 26.28 13.46 8.05
C GLU A 110 24.76 13.70 7.98
N SER A 111 24.17 13.61 6.78
CA SER A 111 22.74 13.85 6.54
C SER A 111 21.82 12.67 6.90
N SER A 112 22.36 11.49 7.23
CA SER A 112 21.60 10.30 7.62
C SER A 112 20.92 10.43 9.01
N GLY A 113 21.21 11.52 9.73
CA GLY A 113 20.83 11.72 11.12
C GLY A 113 21.69 10.87 12.06
N ASP A 114 21.87 11.33 13.30
CA ASP A 114 22.73 10.64 14.27
C ASP A 114 22.26 9.23 14.64
N LEU A 115 21.01 8.88 14.29
CA LEU A 115 20.34 7.67 14.71
C LEU A 115 20.41 6.51 13.69
N PHE A 116 20.75 6.78 12.43
CA PHE A 116 20.64 5.79 11.36
C PHE A 116 21.88 5.69 10.48
N ASP A 117 22.16 4.47 10.03
CA ASP A 117 23.09 4.21 8.93
C ASP A 117 22.29 4.04 7.62
N LEU A 118 22.78 4.63 6.54
CA LEU A 118 22.17 4.54 5.21
C LEU A 118 23.02 3.67 4.29
N TYR A 119 22.40 2.67 3.68
CA TYR A 119 22.99 1.84 2.64
C TYR A 119 22.25 2.06 1.32
N VAL A 120 23.01 2.23 0.24
CA VAL A 120 22.49 2.40 -1.13
C VAL A 120 23.17 1.37 -2.02
N GLY A 121 22.38 0.54 -2.69
CA GLY A 121 22.92 -0.50 -3.55
C GLY A 121 21.88 -1.03 -4.53
N THR A 122 22.32 -1.90 -5.42
CA THR A 122 21.45 -2.53 -6.42
C THR A 122 21.27 -4.02 -6.14
N SER A 123 20.09 -4.55 -6.45
CA SER A 123 19.82 -6.00 -6.42
C SER A 123 18.92 -6.39 -7.58
N SER A 124 19.17 -7.58 -8.13
CA SER A 124 18.38 -8.23 -9.19
C SER A 124 17.75 -9.56 -8.72
N LYS A 125 17.77 -9.88 -7.42
CA LYS A 125 17.28 -11.19 -6.93
C LYS A 125 15.81 -11.47 -7.21
N CYS A 126 14.99 -10.42 -7.29
CA CYS A 126 13.54 -10.54 -7.44
C CYS A 126 12.99 -9.87 -8.71
N GLN A 127 13.88 -9.42 -9.62
CA GLN A 127 13.51 -8.74 -10.86
C GLN A 127 14.53 -9.02 -11.97
N GLU A 128 14.09 -9.01 -13.22
CA GLU A 128 14.95 -9.24 -14.39
C GLU A 128 16.05 -8.18 -14.58
N HIS A 129 15.86 -7.00 -13.98
CA HIS A 129 16.82 -5.90 -14.05
C HIS A 129 17.27 -5.49 -12.64
N PRO A 130 18.56 -5.14 -12.46
CA PRO A 130 19.03 -4.58 -11.20
C PRO A 130 18.24 -3.32 -10.86
N VAL A 131 17.72 -3.21 -9.64
CA VAL A 131 17.01 -2.04 -9.13
C VAL A 131 17.82 -1.45 -7.99
N GLU A 132 17.89 -0.11 -7.92
CA GLU A 132 18.51 0.59 -6.81
C GLU A 132 17.54 0.74 -5.64
N TYR A 133 18.03 0.41 -4.44
CA TYR A 133 17.28 0.52 -3.21
C TYR A 133 18.08 1.27 -2.14
N ARG A 134 17.34 1.74 -1.14
CA ARG A 134 17.84 2.36 0.08
C ARG A 134 17.40 1.57 1.28
N LEU A 135 18.36 1.28 2.15
CA LEU A 135 18.15 0.62 3.42
C LEU A 135 18.62 1.56 4.53
N LEU A 136 17.75 1.83 5.50
CA LEU A 136 18.15 2.50 6.73
C LEU A 136 18.10 1.50 7.87
N THR A 137 19.18 1.44 8.65
CA THR A 137 19.25 0.68 9.89
C THR A 137 19.50 1.61 11.07
N TYR A 138 19.14 1.20 12.29
CA TYR A 138 19.61 1.88 13.48
C TYR A 138 21.14 1.78 13.55
N LYS A 139 21.77 2.90 13.87
CA LYS A 139 23.23 3.10 13.75
C LYS A 139 24.04 2.03 14.47
N GLY A 140 24.87 1.30 13.74
CA GLY A 140 25.77 0.27 14.25
C GLY A 140 25.10 -1.05 14.67
N THR A 141 23.81 -1.28 14.34
CA THR A 141 23.05 -2.42 14.90
C THR A 141 22.54 -3.45 13.90
N GLY A 142 22.46 -3.11 12.60
CA GLY A 142 21.79 -3.95 11.60
C GLY A 142 20.26 -4.06 11.77
N ILE A 143 19.66 -3.41 12.77
CA ILE A 143 18.21 -3.39 12.98
C ILE A 143 17.57 -2.51 11.90
N VAL A 144 16.70 -3.09 11.08
CA VAL A 144 16.07 -2.41 9.95
C VAL A 144 15.08 -1.35 10.45
N HIS A 145 15.35 -0.08 10.12
CA HIS A 145 14.40 1.01 10.34
C HIS A 145 13.38 1.08 9.19
N THR A 146 13.85 1.17 7.95
CA THR A 146 13.01 1.16 6.74
C THR A 146 13.82 0.71 5.52
N PHE A 147 13.13 0.27 4.47
CA PHE A 147 13.70 -0.21 3.22
C PHE A 147 12.79 0.16 2.05
N TYR A 148 13.35 0.78 1.01
CA TYR A 148 12.56 1.28 -0.12
C TYR A 148 13.35 1.41 -1.42
N ILE A 149 12.63 1.41 -2.54
CA ILE A 149 13.20 1.64 -3.87
C ILE A 149 13.60 3.11 -4.01
N SER A 150 14.83 3.39 -4.43
CA SER A 150 15.32 4.74 -4.77
C SER A 150 15.35 5.02 -6.27
N ASP A 151 15.17 3.99 -7.09
CA ASP A 151 15.20 4.09 -8.53
C ASP A 151 14.12 5.05 -9.07
N ARG A 152 14.57 6.02 -9.88
CA ARG A 152 13.71 7.03 -10.50
C ARG A 152 12.96 6.52 -11.74
N ARG A 153 13.20 5.28 -12.18
CA ARG A 153 12.50 4.67 -13.32
C ARG A 153 10.98 4.72 -13.14
N LYS A 154 10.28 5.11 -14.21
CA LYS A 154 8.82 5.35 -14.22
C LYS A 154 7.97 4.17 -13.74
N GLN A 155 8.49 2.94 -13.83
CA GLN A 155 7.78 1.73 -13.43
C GLN A 155 7.37 1.69 -11.95
N PHE A 156 8.02 2.46 -11.07
CA PHE A 156 7.71 2.52 -9.63
C PHE A 156 7.07 3.84 -9.18
N LYS A 157 6.89 4.80 -10.10
CA LYS A 157 6.18 6.06 -9.82
C LYS A 157 4.74 5.94 -10.28
N LYS A 158 3.79 5.92 -9.34
CA LYS A 158 2.40 6.29 -9.63
C LYS A 158 2.10 7.62 -8.95
N ASN A 159 1.84 8.65 -9.75
CA ASN A 159 1.30 9.92 -9.27
C ASN A 159 0.01 9.64 -8.49
N PRO A 160 -0.24 10.25 -7.33
CA PRO A 160 -1.61 10.34 -6.84
C PRO A 160 -2.32 11.32 -7.78
N ILE A 161 -2.89 10.79 -8.88
CA ILE A 161 -3.83 11.53 -9.74
C ILE A 161 -5.02 11.97 -8.90
N LEU A 162 -5.33 11.22 -7.83
CA LEU A 162 -6.51 11.41 -7.01
C LEU A 162 -6.14 11.74 -5.56
N LYS A 163 -6.69 12.84 -5.04
CA LYS A 163 -6.55 13.23 -3.63
C LYS A 163 -7.57 12.52 -2.73
N LEU A 164 -7.70 11.19 -2.87
CA LEU A 164 -8.60 10.37 -2.06
C LEU A 164 -7.93 9.05 -1.72
N ARG A 165 -8.32 8.46 -0.60
CA ARG A 165 -7.92 7.12 -0.18
C ARG A 165 -8.88 6.07 -0.72
N ARG A 166 -8.39 5.08 -1.43
CA ARG A 166 -9.17 3.88 -1.80
C ARG A 166 -9.34 2.93 -0.61
N GLY A 167 -10.56 2.55 -0.27
CA GLY A 167 -10.88 1.49 0.70
C GLY A 167 -10.84 0.10 0.07
N TRP A 168 -10.95 -0.95 0.87
CA TRP A 168 -11.06 -2.34 0.40
C TRP A 168 -12.38 -2.62 -0.33
N CYS A 169 -12.38 -3.59 -1.25
CA CYS A 169 -13.62 -4.02 -1.89
C CYS A 169 -14.50 -4.78 -0.88
N GLY A 170 -15.75 -4.34 -0.73
CA GLY A 170 -16.80 -5.09 -0.05
C GLY A 170 -17.64 -5.89 -1.04
N LEU A 171 -18.32 -6.94 -0.56
CA LEU A 171 -19.24 -7.77 -1.34
C LEU A 171 -20.60 -7.84 -0.64
N SER A 172 -21.67 -7.60 -1.38
CA SER A 172 -23.05 -7.91 -1.01
C SER A 172 -23.67 -8.81 -2.08
N SER A 173 -24.24 -9.95 -1.69
CA SER A 173 -24.81 -10.93 -2.62
C SER A 173 -26.29 -11.16 -2.32
N ASN A 174 -27.14 -11.08 -3.35
CA ASN A 174 -28.50 -11.57 -3.30
C ASN A 174 -28.56 -12.93 -4.00
N MET A 175 -28.65 -14.00 -3.20
CA MET A 175 -28.63 -15.37 -3.70
C MET A 175 -29.91 -15.78 -4.44
N LEU A 176 -31.04 -15.10 -4.18
CA LEU A 176 -32.30 -15.40 -4.88
C LEU A 176 -32.28 -14.85 -6.30
N THR A 177 -31.70 -13.67 -6.49
CA THR A 177 -31.59 -13.03 -7.81
C THR A 177 -30.27 -13.32 -8.50
N LEU A 178 -29.33 -13.98 -7.82
CA LEU A 178 -27.94 -14.19 -8.27
C LEU A 178 -27.28 -12.89 -8.74
N VAL A 179 -27.44 -11.85 -7.92
CA VAL A 179 -26.84 -10.53 -8.15
C VAL A 179 -25.80 -10.27 -7.07
N HIS A 180 -24.58 -9.93 -7.50
CA HIS A 180 -23.47 -9.59 -6.63
C HIS A 180 -23.09 -8.12 -6.82
N ASP A 181 -22.95 -7.39 -5.73
CA ASP A 181 -22.61 -5.98 -5.70
C ASP A 181 -21.28 -5.79 -4.95
N TYR A 182 -20.25 -5.47 -5.72
CA TYR A 182 -18.90 -5.21 -5.24
C TYR A 182 -18.70 -3.71 -5.09
N ARG A 183 -18.22 -3.26 -3.93
CA ARG A 183 -18.14 -1.83 -3.60
C ARG A 183 -16.74 -1.42 -3.17
N ILE A 184 -16.17 -0.43 -3.84
CA ILE A 184 -14.87 0.16 -3.51
C ILE A 184 -15.08 1.63 -3.19
N ALA A 185 -14.96 1.98 -1.90
CA ALA A 185 -15.15 3.35 -1.43
C ALA A 185 -13.87 4.20 -1.61
N TYR A 186 -14.04 5.49 -1.90
CA TYR A 186 -12.97 6.49 -1.91
C TYR A 186 -13.24 7.54 -0.83
N PHE A 187 -12.28 7.70 0.08
CA PHE A 187 -12.41 8.51 1.28
C PHE A 187 -11.57 9.78 1.20
N THR A 188 -12.11 10.87 1.74
CA THR A 188 -11.38 12.12 1.98
C THR A 188 -10.37 11.96 3.11
N GLN A 189 -9.59 13.02 3.37
CA GLN A 189 -8.70 13.08 4.54
C GLN A 189 -9.45 12.97 5.88
N SER A 190 -10.69 13.47 5.96
CA SER A 190 -11.56 13.33 7.14
C SER A 190 -12.21 11.95 7.26
N ASN A 191 -11.78 10.98 6.44
CA ASN A 191 -12.36 9.64 6.35
C ASN A 191 -13.85 9.62 5.95
N THR A 192 -14.32 10.66 5.26
CA THR A 192 -15.67 10.72 4.72
C THR A 192 -15.71 10.09 3.33
N LYS A 193 -16.71 9.26 3.05
CA LYS A 193 -16.84 8.55 1.77
C LYS A 193 -17.32 9.50 0.67
N ALA A 194 -16.43 10.03 -0.15
CA ALA A 194 -16.76 10.97 -1.23
C ALA A 194 -17.28 10.27 -2.49
N TYR A 195 -16.73 9.10 -2.83
CA TYR A 195 -17.15 8.31 -3.98
C TYR A 195 -17.24 6.83 -3.61
N GLU A 196 -18.02 6.07 -4.37
CA GLU A 196 -18.06 4.61 -4.29
C GLU A 196 -18.19 4.03 -5.70
N LEU A 197 -17.20 3.24 -6.09
CA LEU A 197 -17.27 2.45 -7.30
C LEU A 197 -18.07 1.19 -7.00
N ARG A 198 -19.13 0.95 -7.78
CA ARG A 198 -19.98 -0.23 -7.66
C ARG A 198 -19.86 -1.08 -8.91
N VAL A 199 -19.52 -2.35 -8.74
CA VAL A 199 -19.48 -3.34 -9.82
C VAL A 199 -20.58 -4.35 -9.53
N VAL A 200 -21.65 -4.29 -10.31
CA VAL A 200 -22.82 -5.15 -10.16
C VAL A 200 -22.77 -6.26 -11.19
N VAL A 201 -22.69 -7.49 -10.72
CA VAL A 201 -22.64 -8.70 -11.51
C VAL A 201 -24.00 -9.37 -11.48
N TYR A 202 -24.59 -9.55 -12.65
CA TYR A 202 -25.85 -10.25 -12.88
C TYR A 202 -25.51 -11.63 -13.45
N GLU A 203 -25.54 -12.69 -12.63
CA GLU A 203 -25.04 -14.01 -13.04
C GLU A 203 -25.89 -14.63 -14.16
N VAL A 204 -27.22 -14.54 -14.05
CA VAL A 204 -28.16 -15.14 -15.01
C VAL A 204 -27.99 -14.50 -16.38
N GLU A 205 -27.95 -13.17 -16.43
CA GLU A 205 -27.80 -12.41 -17.66
C GLU A 205 -26.36 -12.40 -18.19
N ARG A 206 -25.40 -12.82 -17.35
CA ARG A 206 -23.96 -12.79 -17.61
C ARG A 206 -23.46 -11.40 -17.97
N ILE A 207 -23.88 -10.41 -17.20
CA ILE A 207 -23.56 -9.00 -17.40
C ILE A 207 -22.88 -8.44 -16.16
N ILE A 208 -21.82 -7.67 -16.38
CA ILE A 208 -21.18 -6.84 -15.37
C ILE A 208 -21.46 -5.38 -15.69
N ARG A 209 -21.97 -4.63 -14.71
CA ARG A 209 -22.20 -3.18 -14.82
C ARG A 209 -21.33 -2.44 -13.83
N TRP A 210 -20.72 -1.36 -14.27
CA TRP A 210 -19.89 -0.49 -13.45
C TRP A 210 -20.62 0.82 -13.24
N PHE A 211 -20.65 1.30 -12.00
CA PHE A 211 -21.28 2.56 -11.62
C PHE A 211 -20.35 3.36 -10.74
N LEU A 212 -20.34 4.68 -10.91
CA LEU A 212 -19.69 5.60 -9.99
C LEU A 212 -20.79 6.29 -9.17
N GLN A 213 -20.82 5.99 -7.88
CA GLN A 213 -21.63 6.74 -6.94
C GLN A 213 -20.84 7.93 -6.40
N ILE A 214 -21.48 9.09 -6.40
CA ILE A 214 -20.98 10.36 -5.89
C ILE A 214 -21.78 10.67 -4.64
N ASN A 215 -21.09 11.04 -3.58
CA ASN A 215 -21.70 11.30 -2.30
C ASN A 215 -21.60 12.78 -1.92
N THR A 216 -22.48 13.20 -1.02
CA THR A 216 -22.43 14.50 -0.37
C THR A 216 -21.20 14.61 0.53
N LYS A 217 -20.92 15.83 1.02
CA LYS A 217 -19.84 16.07 1.99
C LYS A 217 -20.00 15.28 3.29
N ASP A 218 -21.21 14.83 3.61
CA ASP A 218 -21.52 14.01 4.78
C ASP A 218 -21.46 12.50 4.48
N GLY A 219 -21.07 12.13 3.26
CA GLY A 219 -20.90 10.74 2.83
C GLY A 219 -22.19 10.03 2.39
N GLN A 220 -23.30 10.76 2.24
CA GLN A 220 -24.56 10.21 1.77
C GLN A 220 -24.60 10.12 0.24
N PRO A 221 -25.20 9.08 -0.38
CA PRO A 221 -25.34 8.99 -1.82
C PRO A 221 -26.09 10.21 -2.39
N LEU A 222 -25.48 10.92 -3.34
CA LEU A 222 -26.10 12.01 -4.07
C LEU A 222 -26.56 11.56 -5.46
N LEU A 223 -25.67 10.87 -6.18
CA LEU A 223 -25.90 10.43 -7.55
C LEU A 223 -25.17 9.13 -7.84
N THR A 224 -25.72 8.29 -8.73
CA THR A 224 -25.02 7.13 -9.29
C THR A 224 -25.01 7.21 -10.80
N CYS A 225 -23.82 7.24 -11.40
CA CYS A 225 -23.63 7.32 -12.85
C CYS A 225 -23.22 5.95 -13.41
N PRO A 226 -23.85 5.44 -14.46
CA PRO A 226 -23.34 4.26 -15.17
C PRO A 226 -22.02 4.60 -15.88
N ILE A 227 -21.02 3.73 -15.72
CA ILE A 227 -19.70 3.86 -16.36
C ILE A 227 -19.59 2.94 -17.56
N SER A 228 -19.95 1.66 -17.39
CA SER A 228 -19.80 0.65 -18.43
C SER A 228 -20.73 -0.54 -18.19
N LYS A 229 -20.93 -1.31 -19.26
CA LYS A 229 -21.69 -2.57 -19.26
C LYS A 229 -20.94 -3.56 -20.14
N VAL A 230 -20.61 -4.72 -19.59
CA VAL A 230 -19.84 -5.77 -20.27
C VAL A 230 -20.62 -7.08 -20.20
N LYS A 231 -20.78 -7.76 -21.33
CA LYS A 231 -21.31 -9.12 -21.38
C LYS A 231 -20.14 -10.10 -21.32
N VAL A 232 -20.21 -11.08 -20.41
CA VAL A 232 -19.11 -12.01 -20.15
C VAL A 232 -19.51 -13.44 -20.46
N LYS A 233 -18.54 -14.28 -20.85
CA LYS A 233 -18.78 -15.71 -21.08
C LYS A 233 -18.86 -16.46 -19.75
N ASN A 234 -17.90 -16.18 -18.87
CA ASN A 234 -17.80 -16.70 -17.51
C ASN A 234 -18.04 -15.54 -16.55
N VAL A 235 -18.93 -15.75 -15.58
CA VAL A 235 -19.27 -14.70 -14.61
C VAL A 235 -18.33 -14.82 -13.43
N PRO A 236 -17.47 -13.82 -13.17
CA PRO A 236 -16.61 -13.85 -12.00
C PRO A 236 -17.43 -13.44 -10.77
N THR A 237 -17.56 -14.32 -9.79
CA THR A 237 -18.30 -14.03 -8.55
C THR A 237 -17.57 -14.49 -7.29
N GLY A 238 -18.16 -14.16 -6.14
CA GLY A 238 -17.64 -14.46 -4.82
C GLY A 238 -16.35 -13.70 -4.44
N PRO A 239 -15.64 -14.19 -3.40
CA PRO A 239 -14.43 -13.57 -2.86
C PRO A 239 -13.24 -13.53 -3.82
N LEU A 240 -13.16 -14.44 -4.79
CA LEU A 240 -12.07 -14.43 -5.77
C LEU A 240 -12.13 -13.20 -6.67
N PHE A 241 -13.32 -12.81 -7.12
CA PHE A 241 -13.47 -11.59 -7.92
C PHE A 241 -13.21 -10.33 -7.09
N MET A 242 -13.56 -10.35 -5.80
CA MET A 242 -13.21 -9.28 -4.85
C MET A 242 -11.68 -9.09 -4.76
N GLY A 243 -10.94 -10.20 -4.59
CA GLY A 243 -9.47 -10.17 -4.58
C GLY A 243 -8.87 -9.70 -5.91
N TYR A 244 -9.48 -10.09 -7.05
CA TYR A 244 -9.10 -9.58 -8.37
C TYR A 244 -9.26 -8.06 -8.47
N LEU A 245 -10.42 -7.53 -8.09
CA LEU A 245 -10.69 -6.09 -8.07
C LEU A 245 -9.72 -5.34 -7.15
N ASP A 246 -9.30 -5.97 -6.05
CA ASP A 246 -8.43 -5.34 -5.08
C ASP A 246 -6.93 -5.33 -5.47
N HIS A 247 -6.47 -6.33 -6.20
CA HIS A 247 -5.04 -6.54 -6.42
C HIS A 247 -4.60 -6.48 -7.88
N HIS A 248 -5.51 -6.73 -8.82
CA HIS A 248 -5.15 -6.94 -10.22
C HIS A 248 -5.83 -5.96 -11.18
N GLU A 249 -7.01 -5.45 -10.83
CA GLU A 249 -7.72 -4.52 -11.70
C GLU A 249 -7.06 -3.13 -11.74
N ASP A 250 -6.85 -2.62 -12.95
CA ASP A 250 -6.35 -1.26 -13.17
C ASP A 250 -7.50 -0.24 -13.13
N LEU A 251 -7.66 0.41 -11.99
CA LEU A 251 -8.70 1.44 -11.78
C LEU A 251 -8.24 2.86 -12.21
N THR A 252 -7.08 3.01 -12.87
CA THR A 252 -6.51 4.31 -13.21
C THR A 252 -7.46 5.20 -14.02
N GLU A 253 -8.21 4.65 -14.97
CA GLU A 253 -9.16 5.43 -15.77
C GLU A 253 -10.37 5.92 -14.94
N ILE A 254 -10.82 5.13 -13.97
CA ILE A 254 -11.88 5.55 -13.05
C ILE A 254 -11.35 6.65 -12.13
N GLU A 255 -10.15 6.49 -11.59
CA GLU A 255 -9.50 7.48 -10.73
C GLU A 255 -9.25 8.81 -11.46
N LYS A 256 -8.88 8.77 -12.75
CA LYS A 256 -8.82 9.96 -13.62
C LYS A 256 -10.18 10.65 -13.74
N LYS A 257 -11.26 9.89 -13.96
CA LYS A 257 -12.62 10.46 -14.01
C LYS A 257 -13.01 11.13 -12.70
N ILE A 258 -12.74 10.49 -11.56
CA ILE A 258 -13.00 11.07 -10.24
C ILE A 258 -12.21 12.38 -10.09
N ASN A 259 -10.92 12.39 -10.45
CA ASN A 259 -10.12 13.61 -10.35
C ASN A 259 -10.63 14.74 -11.27
N SER A 260 -11.12 14.42 -12.46
CA SER A 260 -11.76 15.41 -13.35
C SER A 260 -13.03 16.02 -12.74
N ILE A 261 -13.80 15.24 -11.97
CA ILE A 261 -14.97 15.74 -11.22
C ILE A 261 -14.51 16.66 -10.09
N GLU A 262 -13.55 16.21 -9.27
CA GLU A 262 -13.01 16.99 -8.14
C GLU A 262 -12.41 18.33 -8.57
N THR A 263 -11.79 18.38 -9.75
CA THR A 263 -11.17 19.60 -10.30
C THR A 263 -12.16 20.49 -11.06
N GLY A 264 -13.44 20.10 -11.17
CA GLY A 264 -14.46 20.84 -11.90
C GLY A 264 -14.34 20.77 -13.42
N ASN A 265 -13.42 19.94 -13.95
CA ASN A 265 -13.19 19.76 -15.38
C ASN A 265 -14.24 18.86 -16.05
N LEU A 266 -14.92 18.01 -15.27
CA LEU A 266 -16.07 17.23 -15.72
C LEU A 266 -17.30 17.69 -14.94
N ARG A 267 -18.24 18.37 -15.62
CA ARG A 267 -19.57 18.59 -15.07
C ARG A 267 -20.41 17.36 -15.35
N ILE A 268 -20.95 16.76 -14.31
CA ILE A 268 -21.92 15.69 -14.45
C ILE A 268 -23.26 16.36 -14.62
N ASP A 269 -23.82 16.21 -15.81
CA ASP A 269 -25.12 16.77 -16.13
C ASP A 269 -26.19 16.02 -15.34
N VAL A 270 -26.76 16.71 -14.35
CA VAL A 270 -27.80 16.14 -13.47
C VAL A 270 -29.15 16.04 -14.21
N SER A 271 -29.23 16.60 -15.43
CA SER A 271 -30.44 16.64 -16.24
C SER A 271 -30.79 15.31 -16.94
N THR A 272 -29.89 14.31 -16.92
CA THR A 272 -30.10 13.01 -17.60
C THR A 272 -30.46 11.86 -16.66
N ILE A 273 -30.83 12.15 -15.41
CA ILE A 273 -31.28 11.13 -14.45
C ILE A 273 -32.80 11.17 -14.39
N VAL A 274 -33.40 10.29 -15.19
CA VAL A 274 -34.82 9.90 -15.10
C VAL A 274 -34.97 8.83 -14.02
#